data_AF-A0AAV0NU04-F1
#
_entry.id   AF-A0AAV0NU04-F1
#
_cell.length_a   1.000
_cell.length_b   1.000
_cell.length_c   1.000
_cell.angle_alpha   90.00
_cell.angle_beta   90.00
_cell.angle_gamma   90.00
#
_symmetry.space_group_name_H-M   'P 1'
#
loop_
_entity.id
_entity.type
_entity.pdbx_description
1 polymer ?
#
loop_
_entity_poly.entity_id
_entity_poly.type
_entity_poly.pdbx_seq_one_letter_code
_entity_poly.pdbx_strand_id
1 'polypeptide(L)' 'MGSGHFPSEGYGKAAWFKNLKYISDGGREVRDAQGITPYATKPNCYDIDLKDWDSDMEVHFYFGGPGYSSTCQN' A
#
# COMPACT_ATOMS: atom_id res chain seq x y z
N MET A 1 -3.19 -12.24 0.54
CA MET A 1 -3.89 -10.93 0.34
C MET A 1 -3.27 -10.26 -0.88
N GLY A 2 -4.05 -9.52 -1.68
CA GLY A 2 -3.53 -8.91 -2.92
C GLY A 2 -3.08 -9.98 -3.93
N SER A 3 -1.88 -9.84 -4.48
CA SER A 3 -1.27 -10.83 -5.40
C SER A 3 -0.60 -12.02 -4.68
N GLY A 4 -0.52 -12.01 -3.34
CA GLY A 4 0.21 -13.01 -2.56
C GLY A 4 1.70 -12.71 -2.35
N HIS A 5 2.25 -11.73 -3.09
CA HIS A 5 3.62 -11.26 -2.94
C HIS A 5 3.73 -10.17 -1.87
N PHE A 6 4.89 -10.07 -1.21
CA PHE A 6 5.16 -8.99 -0.27
C PHE A 6 5.34 -7.66 -1.01
N PRO A 7 4.96 -6.53 -0.40
CA PRO A 7 5.00 -5.24 -1.07
C PRO A 7 6.44 -4.80 -1.42
N SER A 8 7.45 -5.28 -0.68
CA SER A 8 8.86 -5.09 -0.99
C SER A 8 9.31 -5.70 -2.33
N GLU A 9 8.53 -6.61 -2.92
CA GLU A 9 8.82 -7.19 -4.23
C GLU A 9 8.47 -6.25 -5.39
N GLY A 10 7.65 -5.22 -5.14
CA GLY A 10 7.41 -4.12 -6.08
C GLY A 10 6.66 -4.48 -7.37
N TYR A 11 6.89 -3.66 -8.39
CA TYR A 11 6.16 -3.69 -9.66
C TYR A 11 6.22 -5.06 -10.37
N GLY A 12 5.09 -5.48 -10.92
CA GLY A 12 4.95 -6.77 -11.62
C GLY A 12 4.80 -7.97 -10.70
N LYS A 13 4.94 -7.80 -9.37
CA LYS A 13 4.77 -8.86 -8.38
C LYS A 13 3.75 -8.49 -7.31
N ALA A 14 3.98 -7.41 -6.59
CA ALA A 14 3.10 -6.94 -5.55
C ALA A 14 1.86 -6.26 -6.13
N ALA A 15 0.72 -6.40 -5.46
CA ALA A 15 -0.46 -5.60 -5.75
C ALA A 15 -0.22 -4.15 -5.30
N TRP A 16 -0.82 -3.18 -5.98
CA TRP A 16 -0.59 -1.77 -5.71
C TRP A 16 -1.81 -0.91 -6.06
N PHE A 17 -1.88 0.24 -5.41
CA PHE A 17 -2.75 1.34 -5.78
C PHE A 17 -1.91 2.59 -6.00
N LYS A 18 -2.20 3.34 -7.08
CA LYS A 18 -1.57 4.62 -7.39
C LYS A 18 -2.55 5.78 -7.38
N ASN A 19 -1.98 6.98 -7.38
CA ASN A 19 -2.72 8.23 -7.45
C ASN A 19 -3.65 8.35 -6.24
N LEU A 20 -3.12 8.07 -5.06
CA LEU A 20 -3.87 8.12 -3.81
C LEU A 20 -4.22 9.56 -3.49
N LYS A 21 -5.51 9.86 -3.56
CA LYS A 21 -6.09 11.19 -3.33
C LYS A 21 -7.30 11.06 -2.41
N TYR A 22 -7.63 12.12 -1.69
CA TYR A 22 -8.83 12.19 -0.87
C TYR A 22 -9.70 13.36 -1.28
N ILE A 23 -10.99 13.28 -0.97
CA ILE A 23 -11.93 14.37 -1.18
C ILE A 23 -11.96 15.21 0.08
N SER A 24 -11.73 16.51 -0.07
CA SER A 24 -11.78 17.50 1.02
C SER A 24 -13.13 17.54 1.71
N ASP A 25 -13.12 17.97 2.97
CA ASP A 25 -14.34 18.22 3.73
C ASP A 25 -15.26 19.18 2.97
N GLY A 26 -16.47 18.71 2.65
CA GLY A 26 -17.44 19.42 1.84
C GLY A 26 -17.52 18.99 0.37
N GLY A 27 -16.68 18.05 -0.08
CA GLY A 27 -16.90 17.32 -1.34
C GLY A 27 -16.47 18.04 -2.62
N ARG A 28 -15.81 19.19 -2.51
CA ARG A 28 -15.59 20.11 -3.65
C ARG A 28 -14.22 19.99 -4.30
N GLU A 29 -13.24 19.45 -3.60
CA GLU A 29 -11.86 19.36 -4.09
C GLU A 29 -11.29 17.96 -3.86
N VAL A 30 -10.56 17.45 -4.85
CA VAL A 30 -9.70 16.27 -4.74
C VAL A 30 -8.29 16.75 -4.40
N ARG A 31 -7.72 16.22 -3.32
CA ARG A 31 -6.41 16.61 -2.81
C ARG A 31 -5.47 15.41 -2.77
N ASP A 32 -4.18 15.64 -3.02
CA ASP A 32 -3.17 14.61 -2.85
C ASP A 32 -3.12 14.15 -1.40
N ALA A 33 -3.04 12.83 -1.20
CA ALA A 33 -3.01 12.28 0.13
C ALA A 33 -1.67 12.62 0.81
N GLN A 34 -1.77 13.18 2.02
CA GLN A 34 -0.64 13.69 2.81
C GLN A 34 -0.72 13.11 4.23
N GLY A 35 0.44 12.90 4.87
CA GLY A 35 0.50 12.40 6.24
C GLY A 35 -0.05 10.98 6.42
N ILE A 36 0.11 10.13 5.40
CA ILE A 36 -0.41 8.76 5.41
C ILE A 36 0.53 7.87 6.22
N THR A 37 -0.04 7.01 7.05
CA THR A 37 0.72 5.99 7.78
C THR A 37 0.16 4.61 7.44
N PRO A 38 0.97 3.71 6.85
CA PRO A 38 0.52 2.34 6.60
C PRO A 38 0.32 1.61 7.93
N TYR A 39 -0.71 0.75 7.99
CA TYR A 39 -1.00 -0.06 9.17
C TYR A 39 -1.39 -1.48 8.76
N ALA A 40 -0.57 -2.45 9.18
CA ALA A 40 -0.82 -3.88 9.03
C ALA A 40 -0.83 -4.55 10.41
N THR A 41 -1.89 -5.30 10.71
CA THR A 41 -2.01 -5.99 12.01
C THR A 41 -1.13 -7.23 12.12
N LYS A 42 -0.70 -7.82 10.99
CA LYS A 42 0.25 -8.93 10.92
C LYS A 42 1.28 -8.73 9.80
N PRO A 43 2.27 -7.82 9.95
CA PRO A 43 3.27 -7.49 8.91
C PRO A 43 4.00 -8.71 8.33
N ASN A 44 4.27 -9.72 9.16
CA ASN A 44 4.93 -10.96 8.71
C ASN A 44 4.05 -11.80 7.76
N CYS A 45 2.74 -11.59 7.75
CA CYS A 45 1.75 -12.31 6.94
C CYS A 45 1.34 -11.53 5.70
N TYR A 46 1.21 -10.23 5.87
CA TYR A 46 0.89 -9.25 4.86
C TYR A 46 1.36 -7.89 5.36
N ASP A 47 1.83 -7.06 4.45
CA ASP A 47 2.32 -5.74 4.79
C ASP A 47 1.91 -4.72 3.73
N ILE A 48 2.19 -3.45 4.04
CA ILE A 48 1.94 -2.31 3.15
C ILE A 48 3.23 -1.49 3.08
N ASP A 49 3.76 -1.31 1.87
CA ASP A 49 4.92 -0.46 1.61
C ASP A 49 4.43 0.82 0.94
N LEU A 50 4.30 1.89 1.74
CA LEU A 50 3.95 3.22 1.25
C LEU A 50 5.16 3.84 0.55
N LYS A 51 4.97 4.30 -0.68
CA LYS A 51 5.97 5.05 -1.43
C LYS A 51 5.53 6.50 -1.53
N ASP A 52 6.31 7.35 -0.86
CA ASP A 52 6.16 8.79 -0.96
C ASP A 52 6.64 9.26 -2.34
N TRP A 53 5.84 10.14 -2.93
CA TRP A 53 6.03 10.88 -4.19
C TRP A 53 7.22 10.45 -5.08
N ASP A 54 6.95 9.62 -6.09
CA ASP A 54 7.84 9.43 -7.24
C ASP A 54 7.34 10.30 -8.40
N SER A 55 8.26 10.88 -9.18
CA SER A 55 7.96 11.72 -10.35
C SER A 55 7.02 11.08 -11.38
N ASP A 56 6.95 9.75 -11.46
CA ASP A 56 6.08 9.01 -12.40
C ASP A 56 4.88 8.34 -11.70
N MET A 57 4.99 8.13 -10.39
CA MET A 57 3.97 7.53 -9.56
C MET A 57 3.71 8.46 -8.37
N GLU A 58 2.66 9.29 -8.49
CA GLU A 58 2.03 10.00 -7.36
C GLU A 58 1.91 9.08 -6.13
N VAL A 59 1.59 9.62 -4.94
CA VAL A 59 1.51 8.82 -3.70
C VAL A 59 0.81 7.47 -3.93
N HIS A 60 1.55 6.39 -3.70
CA HIS A 60 1.13 5.04 -4.02
C HIS A 60 1.63 4.08 -2.95
N PHE A 61 1.03 2.91 -2.88
CA PHE A 61 1.51 1.86 -2.00
C PHE A 61 1.42 0.50 -2.67
N TYR A 62 2.38 -0.34 -2.34
CA TYR A 62 2.30 -1.76 -2.58
C TYR A 62 1.69 -2.44 -1.35
N PHE A 63 0.91 -3.49 -1.56
CA PHE A 63 0.36 -4.27 -0.47
C PHE A 63 0.29 -5.75 -0.86
N GLY A 64 0.40 -6.61 0.14
CA GLY A 64 0.23 -8.03 -0.07
C GLY A 64 1.04 -8.87 0.89
N GLY A 65 1.02 -10.16 0.62
CA GLY A 65 1.71 -11.18 1.38
C GLY A 65 0.97 -12.52 1.27
N PRO A 66 1.67 -13.62 1.55
CA PRO A 66 1.16 -14.97 1.32
C PRO A 66 0.03 -15.33 2.29
N GLY A 67 -0.15 -14.58 3.39
CA GLY A 67 -1.15 -14.85 4.42
C GLY A 67 -0.79 -16.04 5.33
N TYR A 68 0.12 -16.91 4.90
CA TYR A 68 0.70 -17.99 5.68
C TYR A 68 2.13 -18.27 5.20
N SER A 69 3.08 -18.39 6.12
CA SER A 69 4.50 -18.69 5.85
C SER A 69 5.18 -19.18 7.13
N SER A 70 6.43 -19.62 7.06
CA SER A 70 7.20 -19.96 8.26
C SER A 70 7.35 -18.78 9.24
N THR A 71 7.34 -17.55 8.72
CA THR A 71 7.41 -16.30 9.49
C THR A 71 6.04 -15.74 9.87
N CYS A 72 4.97 -16.21 9.23
CA CYS A 72 3.58 -15.85 9.51
C CYS A 72 2.85 -17.02 10.15
N GLN A 73 2.77 -16.99 11.48
CA GLN A 73 2.03 -17.97 12.27
C GLN A 73 0.69 -17.37 12.75
N ASN A 74 -0.30 -18.25 12.96
CA ASN A 74 -1.67 -17.88 13.29
C ASN A 74 -1.80 -17.15 14.63
#